data_AF-A0A2N1HH44-F1
#
_entry.id   AF-A0A2N1HH44-F1
#
_cell.length_a   1.000
_cell.length_b   1.000
_cell.length_c   1.000
_cell.angle_alpha   90.00
_cell.angle_beta   90.00
_cell.angle_gamma   90.00
#
_symmetry.space_group_name_H-M   'P 1'
#
loop_
_entity.id
_entity.type
_entity.pdbx_description
1 polymer ?
#
loop_
_entity_poly.entity_id
_entity_poly.type
_entity_poly.pdbx_seq_one_letter_code
_entity_poly.pdbx_strand_id
1 'polypeptide(L)'
;MIKQFSSIPRVLVASFKLFAVIAFLSTCSLAQAKTAKSGKWHEADFVDAYCQGEVEHVLADKTLVDCLTATHAIEYDWGKNGLSL
;
A
#
# COMPACT_ATOMS: atom_id res chain seq x y z
N MET A 1 50.66 -22.63 -36.16
CA MET A 1 49.71 -23.73 -35.90
C MET A 1 48.68 -23.24 -34.88
N ILE A 2 47.51 -22.78 -35.36
CA ILE A 2 46.46 -22.21 -34.51
C ILE A 2 45.50 -23.35 -34.17
N LYS A 3 45.50 -23.80 -32.91
CA LYS A 3 44.51 -24.76 -32.42
C LYS A 3 43.17 -24.05 -32.24
N GLN A 4 42.22 -24.39 -33.09
CA GLN A 4 40.80 -24.06 -32.94
C GLN A 4 40.31 -24.67 -31.62
N PHE A 5 40.03 -23.82 -30.62
CA PHE A 5 39.34 -24.24 -29.39
C PHE A 5 37.86 -24.47 -29.73
N SER A 6 37.63 -25.65 -30.29
CA SER A 6 36.33 -26.21 -30.58
C SER A 6 35.54 -26.40 -29.28
N SER A 7 34.34 -25.81 -29.29
CA SER A 7 33.16 -26.27 -28.56
C SER A 7 33.23 -26.17 -27.04
N ILE A 8 32.90 -24.98 -26.53
CA ILE A 8 32.30 -24.87 -25.19
C ILE A 8 31.02 -25.71 -25.22
N PRO A 9 30.83 -26.71 -24.33
CA PRO A 9 29.63 -27.54 -24.32
C PRO A 9 28.41 -26.66 -24.14
N ARG A 10 27.42 -26.74 -25.05
CA ARG A 10 26.14 -26.01 -24.97
C ARG A 10 25.44 -26.17 -23.61
N VAL A 11 25.71 -27.28 -22.92
CA VAL A 11 25.21 -27.60 -21.57
C VAL A 11 25.75 -26.64 -20.50
N LEU A 12 27.02 -26.22 -20.60
CA LEU A 12 27.65 -25.27 -19.66
C LEU A 12 27.15 -23.84 -19.85
N VAL A 13 26.77 -23.46 -21.08
CA VAL A 13 26.20 -22.13 -21.37
C VAL A 13 24.74 -22.05 -20.91
N ALA A 14 23.97 -23.13 -21.08
CA ALA A 14 22.56 -23.19 -20.66
C ALA A 14 22.40 -23.14 -19.13
N SER A 15 23.26 -23.82 -18.38
CA SER A 15 23.25 -23.82 -16.91
C SER A 15 23.60 -22.45 -16.31
N PHE A 16 24.51 -21.70 -16.93
CA PHE A 16 24.82 -20.32 -16.54
C PHE A 16 23.63 -19.35 -16.73
N LYS A 17 22.80 -19.53 -17.76
CA LYS A 17 21.60 -18.72 -17.99
C LYS A 17 20.52 -19.00 -16.96
N LEU A 18 20.30 -20.27 -16.61
CA LEU A 18 19.32 -20.66 -15.60
C LEU A 18 19.69 -20.12 -14.21
N PHE A 19 20.98 -20.17 -13.85
CA PHE A 19 21.47 -19.65 -12.57
C PHE A 19 21.29 -18.12 -12.47
N ALA A 20 21.52 -17.39 -13.57
CA ALA A 20 21.28 -15.94 -13.62
C ALA A 20 19.79 -15.56 -13.49
N VAL A 21 18.88 -16.35 -14.08
CA VAL A 21 17.43 -16.13 -13.95
C VAL A 21 16.93 -16.38 -12.52
N ILE A 22 17.41 -17.43 -11.86
CA ILE A 22 17.06 -17.75 -10.47
C ILE A 22 17.58 -16.66 -9.52
N ALA A 23 18.80 -16.15 -9.74
CA ALA A 23 19.37 -15.06 -8.95
C ALA A 23 18.57 -13.74 -9.12
N PHE A 24 18.12 -13.42 -10.33
CA PHE A 24 17.32 -12.22 -10.62
C PHE A 24 15.91 -12.29 -10.00
N LEU A 25 15.26 -13.46 -10.03
CA LEU A 25 13.95 -13.67 -9.41
C LEU A 25 14.01 -13.58 -7.87
N SER A 26 15.14 -13.96 -7.26
CA SER A 26 15.28 -13.96 -5.81
C SER A 26 15.42 -12.57 -5.18
N THR A 27 15.69 -11.51 -5.97
CA THR A 27 15.83 -10.13 -5.44
C THR A 27 14.52 -9.34 -5.37
N CYS A 28 13.40 -9.87 -5.87
CA CYS A 28 12.14 -9.10 -5.96
C CYS A 28 11.28 -9.08 -4.68
N SER A 29 11.62 -9.81 -3.61
CA SER A 29 10.67 -10.03 -2.52
C SER A 29 10.96 -9.34 -1.20
N LEU A 30 11.83 -8.31 -1.16
CA LEU A 30 11.94 -7.44 0.02
C LEU A 30 11.08 -6.18 -0.17
N ALA A 31 9.78 -6.37 -0.39
CA ALA A 31 8.82 -5.33 -0.08
C ALA A 31 8.76 -5.19 1.44
N GLN A 32 9.42 -4.15 1.94
CA GLN A 32 9.55 -3.80 3.35
C GLN A 32 8.16 -3.65 3.97
N ALA A 33 7.69 -4.66 4.72
CA ALA A 33 6.47 -4.55 5.50
C ALA A 33 6.68 -3.45 6.54
N LYS A 34 6.08 -2.28 6.31
CA LYS A 34 6.11 -1.19 7.29
C LYS A 34 5.27 -1.64 8.48
N THR A 35 5.93 -1.96 9.58
CA THR A 35 5.27 -2.15 10.87
C THR A 35 4.64 -0.81 11.25
N ALA A 36 3.34 -0.67 11.00
CA ALA A 36 2.58 0.47 11.47
C ALA A 36 2.58 0.41 13.00
N LYS A 37 3.38 1.26 13.64
CA LYS A 37 3.18 1.59 15.05
C LYS A 37 1.75 2.16 15.10
N SER A 38 0.80 1.44 15.70
CA SER A 38 -0.57 1.95 15.83
C SER A 38 -0.53 3.14 16.79
N GLY A 39 -0.29 4.33 16.24
CA GLY A 39 -0.57 5.58 16.92
C GLY A 39 -2.01 5.58 17.39
N LYS A 40 -2.30 6.34 18.44
CA LYS A 40 -3.69 6.56 18.83
C LYS A 40 -4.37 7.30 17.67
N TRP A 41 -5.38 6.67 17.08
CA TRP A 41 -6.14 7.29 16.00
C TRP A 41 -6.94 8.48 16.55
N HIS A 42 -7.00 9.53 15.75
CA HIS A 42 -7.83 10.70 15.92
C HIS A 42 -8.97 10.66 14.91
N GLU A 43 -10.00 11.48 15.13
CA GLU A 43 -11.16 11.61 14.26
C GLU A 43 -10.80 11.81 12.79
N ALA A 44 -9.90 12.76 12.52
CA ALA A 44 -9.39 13.01 11.16
C ALA A 44 -8.75 11.77 10.51
N ASP A 45 -8.13 10.88 11.28
CA ASP A 45 -7.57 9.63 10.75
C ASP A 45 -8.70 8.68 10.27
N PHE A 46 -9.87 8.72 10.90
CA PHE A 46 -11.04 7.95 10.44
C PHE A 46 -11.68 8.59 9.20
N VAL A 47 -11.77 9.92 9.15
CA VAL A 47 -12.27 10.63 7.96
C VAL A 47 -11.40 10.30 6.75
N ASP A 48 -10.08 10.44 6.88
CA ASP A 48 -9.12 10.15 5.79
C ASP A 48 -9.15 8.68 5.35
N ALA A 49 -9.27 7.75 6.30
CA ALA A 49 -9.24 6.32 5.99
C ALA A 49 -10.55 5.78 5.40
N TYR A 50 -11.70 6.35 5.76
CA TYR A 50 -13.00 5.73 5.51
C TYR A 50 -14.01 6.59 4.75
N CYS A 51 -13.81 7.90 4.62
CA CYS A 51 -14.74 8.70 3.82
C CYS A 51 -14.67 8.28 2.34
N GLN A 52 -15.82 7.94 1.76
CA GLN A 52 -15.95 7.56 0.35
C GLN A 52 -16.63 8.65 -0.50
N GLY A 53 -16.73 9.86 0.04
CA GLY A 53 -17.45 10.98 -0.55
C GLY A 53 -16.72 12.30 -0.39
N GLU A 54 -17.48 13.37 -0.19
CA GLU A 54 -16.93 14.71 0.01
C GLU A 54 -16.60 14.93 1.48
N VAL A 55 -15.34 15.26 1.77
CA VAL A 55 -14.86 15.56 3.13
C VAL A 55 -15.21 17.01 3.51
N GLU A 56 -15.62 17.24 4.76
CA GLU A 56 -15.95 18.57 5.32
C GLU A 56 -16.99 19.34 4.47
N HIS A 57 -18.13 18.69 4.20
CA HIS A 57 -19.18 19.27 3.36
C HIS A 57 -20.19 20.10 4.17
N VAL A 58 -20.54 21.29 3.68
CA VAL A 58 -21.57 22.14 4.31
C VAL A 58 -22.94 21.88 3.67
N LEU A 59 -23.85 21.29 4.44
CA LEU A 59 -25.23 21.03 4.04
C LEU A 59 -26.05 22.31 3.86
N ALA A 60 -27.23 22.18 3.24
CA ALA A 60 -28.12 23.32 2.94
C ALA A 60 -28.62 24.07 4.18
N ASP A 61 -28.69 23.40 5.32
CA ASP A 61 -29.02 23.97 6.64
C ASP A 61 -27.80 24.62 7.33
N LYS A 62 -26.64 24.62 6.66
CA LYS A 62 -25.33 25.11 7.12
C LYS A 62 -24.65 24.20 8.15
N THR A 63 -25.15 23.00 8.37
CA THR A 63 -24.45 21.98 9.15
C THR A 63 -23.21 21.53 8.36
N LEU A 64 -22.03 21.61 8.97
CA LEU A 64 -20.83 20.97 8.43
C LEU A 64 -20.86 19.49 8.82
N VAL A 65 -20.57 18.61 7.87
CA VAL A 65 -20.44 17.17 8.10
C VAL A 65 -19.07 16.69 7.66
N ASP A 66 -18.48 15.74 8.39
CA ASP A 66 -17.14 15.20 8.14
C ASP A 66 -17.06 14.50 6.79
N CYS A 67 -18.11 13.76 6.41
CA CYS A 67 -18.18 13.05 5.15
C CYS A 67 -19.59 13.02 4.58
N LEU A 68 -19.80 13.56 3.38
CA LEU A 68 -21.04 13.46 2.63
C LEU A 68 -20.92 12.40 1.52
N THR A 69 -21.79 11.39 1.56
CA THR A 69 -21.93 10.39 0.50
C THR A 69 -23.18 10.64 -0.35
N ALA A 70 -23.41 9.82 -1.38
CA ALA A 70 -24.60 9.93 -2.22
C ALA A 70 -25.93 9.67 -1.49
N THR A 71 -25.91 9.00 -0.33
CA THR A 71 -27.14 8.59 0.38
C THR A 71 -27.28 9.15 1.79
N HIS A 72 -26.19 9.57 2.42
CA HIS A 72 -26.19 10.07 3.80
C HIS A 72 -24.95 10.90 4.11
N ALA A 73 -25.05 11.71 5.16
CA ALA A 73 -23.93 12.36 5.82
C ALA A 73 -23.44 11.49 7.01
N ILE A 74 -22.14 11.48 7.26
CA ILE A 74 -21.48 10.73 8.33
C ILE A 74 -20.66 11.72 9.15
N GLU A 75 -20.86 11.65 10.47
CA GLU A 75 -20.03 12.32 11.46
C GLU A 75 -19.24 11.29 12.25
N TYR A 76 -17.93 11.49 12.32
CA TYR A 76 -17.03 10.68 13.11
C TYR A 76 -16.81 11.42 14.42
N ASP A 77 -17.23 10.83 15.54
CA ASP A 77 -16.95 11.42 16.86
C ASP A 77 -15.98 10.52 17.62
N TRP A 78 -14.87 11.10 18.09
CA TRP A 78 -13.93 10.39 18.95
C TRP A 78 -14.25 10.60 20.44
N GLY A 79 -15.06 9.70 20.99
CA GLY A 79 -15.34 9.65 22.42
C GLY A 79 -14.09 9.40 23.28
N LYS A 80 -13.64 10.42 24.02
CA LYS A 80 -12.88 10.20 25.27
C LYS A 80 -13.90 9.95 26.38
N ASN A 81 -13.74 8.91 27.20
CA ASN A 81 -14.61 8.53 28.33
C ASN A 81 -15.18 9.71 29.17
N GLY A 82 -16.22 10.38 28.66
CA GLY A 82 -16.69 11.66 29.16
C GLY A 82 -17.61 12.33 28.16
N LEU A 83 -18.81 11.76 28.01
CA LEU A 83 -20.03 12.36 27.45
C LEU A 83 -19.83 13.22 26.17
N SER A 84 -19.88 12.59 24.99
CA SER A 84 -20.33 13.27 23.77
C SER A 84 -21.84 13.54 23.94
N LEU A 85 -22.21 14.82 24.02
CA LEU A 85 -23.61 15.28 24.13
C LEU A 85 -24.33 15.15 22.80
#